data_AF-A0A4V2R3S0-F1
#
_entry.id   AF-A0A4V2R3S0-F1
#
_cell.length_a   1.000
_cell.length_b   1.000
_cell.length_c   1.000
_cell.angle_alpha   90.00
_cell.angle_beta   90.00
_cell.angle_gamma   90.00
#
_symmetry.space_group_name_H-M   'P 1'
#
loop_
_entity.id
_entity.type
_entity.pdbx_description
1 polymer ?
#
loop_
_entity_poly.entity_id
_entity_poly.type
_entity_poly.pdbx_seq_one_letter_code
_entity_poly.pdbx_strand_id
1 'polypeptide(L)'
;MSAKEFAAIIRKVSERVGLDGSAKLTFEVSNGVAPMQLFSATAPIEANGALRVGLMPRAADCKPRDRCWRNRHICPRALRQTPTSARFSRLPRSKGKR
;
A
#
# COMPACT_ATOMS: atom_id res chain seq x y z
N MET A 1 15.48 -3.49 -3.58
CA MET A 1 14.84 -4.08 -2.38
C MET A 1 15.66 -5.29 -1.99
N SER A 2 16.07 -5.44 -0.73
CA SER A 2 16.83 -6.62 -0.30
C SER A 2 15.89 -7.76 0.14
N ALA A 3 16.34 -9.01 0.02
CA ALA A 3 15.58 -10.18 0.46
C ALA A 3 15.20 -10.10 1.95
N LYS A 4 16.07 -9.51 2.78
CA LYS A 4 15.84 -9.32 4.21
C LYS A 4 14.68 -8.35 4.50
N GLU A 5 14.59 -7.25 3.75
CA GLU A 5 13.49 -6.30 3.88
C GLU A 5 12.16 -6.90 3.42
N PHE A 6 12.19 -7.65 2.31
CA PHE A 6 11.03 -8.38 1.82
C PHE A 6 10.51 -9.38 2.85
N ALA A 7 11.38 -10.24 3.38
CA ALA A 7 11.01 -11.22 4.42
C ALA A 7 10.43 -10.54 5.67
N ALA A 8 10.98 -9.40 6.10
CA ALA A 8 10.45 -8.64 7.23
C ALA A 8 9.05 -8.05 6.97
N ILE A 9 8.77 -7.64 5.73
CA ILE A 9 7.42 -7.18 5.33
C ILE A 9 6.45 -8.36 5.31
N ILE A 10 6.80 -9.47 4.66
CA ILE A 10 5.94 -10.66 4.59
C ILE A 10 5.58 -11.14 5.99
N ARG A 11 6.57 -11.28 6.89
CA ARG A 11 6.32 -11.69 8.27
C ARG A 11 5.31 -10.79 8.98
N LYS A 12 5.49 -9.46 8.90
CA LYS A 12 4.57 -8.49 9.52
C LYS A 12 3.15 -8.58 8.95
N VAL A 13 3.01 -8.82 7.65
CA VAL A 13 1.71 -8.95 7.00
C VAL A 13 1.06 -10.25 7.42
N SER A 14 1.77 -11.38 7.38
CA SER A 14 1.23 -12.68 7.78
C SER A 14 0.75 -12.68 9.24
N GLU A 15 1.53 -12.10 10.16
CA GLU A 15 1.14 -11.93 11.56
C GLU A 15 -0.12 -11.09 11.72
N ARG A 16 -0.26 -10.00 10.95
CA ARG A 16 -1.37 -9.05 11.09
C ARG A 16 -2.68 -9.55 10.45
N VAL A 17 -2.59 -10.31 9.37
CA VAL A 17 -3.74 -10.79 8.60
C VAL A 17 -4.12 -12.22 8.97
N GLY A 18 -3.32 -12.91 9.79
CA GLY A 18 -3.55 -14.29 10.21
C GLY A 18 -3.35 -15.29 9.07
N LEU A 19 -2.37 -15.06 8.21
CA LEU A 19 -2.05 -15.98 7.12
C LEU A 19 -1.38 -17.24 7.69
N ASP A 20 -1.87 -18.40 7.28
CA ASP A 20 -1.26 -19.68 7.63
C ASP A 20 0.16 -19.81 7.05
N GLY A 21 1.05 -20.48 7.80
CA GLY A 21 2.45 -20.67 7.39
C GLY A 21 2.63 -21.48 6.12
N SER A 22 1.63 -22.30 5.73
CA SER A 22 1.63 -23.06 4.48
C SER A 22 0.93 -22.34 3.32
N ALA A 23 0.41 -21.13 3.55
CA ALA A 23 -0.30 -20.37 2.53
C ALA A 23 0.64 -20.04 1.34
N LYS A 24 0.19 -20.37 0.13
CA LYS A 24 0.88 -19.97 -1.09
C LYS A 24 0.59 -18.50 -1.37
N LEU A 25 1.64 -17.68 -1.39
CA LEU A 25 1.54 -16.27 -1.73
C LEU A 25 1.94 -16.06 -3.18
N THR A 26 1.05 -15.43 -3.94
CA THR A 26 1.33 -14.99 -5.31
C THR A 26 1.60 -13.50 -5.28
N PHE A 27 2.68 -13.07 -5.93
CA PHE A 27 3.05 -11.65 -5.97
C PHE A 27 3.22 -11.23 -7.42
N GLU A 28 2.72 -10.04 -7.71
CA GLU A 28 3.07 -9.32 -8.92
C GLU A 28 4.22 -8.36 -8.59
N VAL A 29 5.19 -8.26 -9.49
CA VAL A 29 6.32 -7.34 -9.35
C VAL A 29 6.31 -6.44 -10.57
N SER A 30 6.16 -5.14 -10.35
CA SER A 30 6.31 -4.17 -11.44
C SER A 30 7.73 -4.22 -12.01
N ASN A 31 7.86 -4.03 -13.32
CA ASN A 31 9.13 -3.89 -14.04
C ASN A 31 9.92 -2.61 -13.66
N GLY A 32 9.40 -1.80 -12.74
CA GLY A 32 10.04 -0.58 -12.24
C GLY A 32 9.84 0.64 -13.14
N VAL A 33 9.16 0.49 -14.30
CA VAL A 33 8.89 1.59 -15.24
C VAL A 33 7.65 2.37 -14.82
N ALA A 34 6.59 1.66 -14.43
CA ALA A 34 5.35 2.25 -13.96
C ALA A 34 4.93 1.64 -12.61
N PRO A 35 4.30 2.42 -11.72
CA PRO A 35 3.66 1.86 -10.54
C PRO A 35 2.68 0.75 -10.94
N MET A 36 2.58 -0.30 -10.12
CA MET A 36 1.53 -1.29 -10.29
C MET A 36 0.17 -0.60 -10.19
N GLN A 37 -0.66 -0.75 -11.22
CA GLN A 37 -1.96 -0.08 -11.29
C GLN A 37 -2.93 -0.75 -10.33
N LEU A 38 -3.50 0.02 -9.40
CA LEU A 38 -4.56 -0.47 -8.53
C LEU A 38 -5.91 -0.36 -9.23
N PHE A 39 -6.80 -1.30 -8.94
CA PHE A 39 -8.17 -1.27 -9.43
C PHE A 39 -9.14 -1.31 -8.25
N SER A 40 -10.19 -0.49 -8.31
CA SER A 40 -11.34 -0.61 -7.42
C SER A 40 -12.33 -1.59 -8.01
N ALA A 41 -12.72 -2.60 -7.23
CA ALA A 41 -13.79 -3.52 -7.58
C ALA A 41 -15.16 -2.85 -7.40
N THR A 42 -16.04 -3.02 -8.37
CA THR A 42 -17.47 -2.69 -8.22
C THR A 42 -18.19 -3.77 -7.42
N ALA A 43 -19.45 -3.52 -7.09
CA ALA A 43 -20.32 -4.58 -6.58
C ALA A 43 -20.34 -5.76 -7.59
N PRO A 44 -20.21 -7.01 -7.11
CA PRO A 44 -20.28 -8.17 -7.96
C PRO A 44 -21.70 -8.34 -8.51
N ILE A 45 -21.81 -8.79 -9.76
CA ILE A 45 -23.09 -9.04 -10.45
C ILE A 45 -23.08 -10.48 -10.93
N GLU A 46 -24.09 -11.26 -10.52
CA GLU A 46 -24.31 -12.60 -11.07
C GLU A 46 -24.87 -12.49 -12.49
N ALA A 47 -24.16 -13.05 -13.47
CA ALA A 47 -24.58 -13.08 -14.87
C ALA A 47 -24.08 -14.34 -15.56
N ASN A 48 -24.97 -15.04 -16.27
CA ASN A 48 -24.66 -16.25 -17.04
C ASN A 48 -23.96 -17.35 -16.20
N GLY A 49 -24.39 -17.53 -14.95
CA GLY A 49 -23.79 -18.53 -14.04
C GLY A 49 -22.38 -18.16 -13.55
N ALA A 50 -21.94 -16.91 -13.73
CA ALA A 50 -20.65 -16.42 -13.25
C ALA A 50 -20.80 -15.12 -12.47
N LEU A 51 -19.91 -14.91 -11.50
CA LEU A 51 -19.82 -13.65 -10.76
C LEU A 51 -18.92 -12.67 -11.53
N ARG A 52 -19.51 -11.60 -12.06
CA ARG A 52 -18.77 -10.54 -12.77
C ARG A 52 -18.45 -9.41 -11.82
N VAL A 53 -17.18 -9.01 -11.79
CA VAL A 53 -16.69 -7.87 -11.00
C VAL A 53 -16.06 -6.86 -11.95
N GLY A 54 -16.63 -5.67 -12.03
CA GLY A 54 -16.04 -4.56 -12.78
C GLY A 54 -14.82 -4.03 -12.06
N LEU A 55 -13.74 -3.75 -12.79
CA LEU A 55 -12.49 -3.19 -12.25
C LEU A 55 -12.25 -1.82 -12.87
N MET A 56 -12.21 -0.76 -12.04
CA MET A 56 -11.88 0.59 -12.47
C MET A 56 -10.49 1.01 -11.99
N PRO A 57 -9.63 1.58 -12.86
CA PRO A 57 -8.32 2.09 -12.44
C PRO A 57 -8.44 3.09 -11.31
N ARG A 58 -7.56 2.98 -10.32
CA ARG A 58 -7.49 3.89 -9.17
C ARG A 58 -6.05 4.33 -8.95
N ALA A 59 -5.89 5.60 -8.57
CA ALA A 59 -4.62 6.10 -8.07
C ALA A 59 -4.11 5.24 -6.89
N ALA A 60 -2.78 5.03 -6.85
CA ALA A 60 -2.11 4.29 -5.80
C ALA A 60 -2.03 5.09 -4.48
N ASP A 61 -3.19 5.50 -3.95
CA ASP A 61 -3.35 6.25 -2.71
C ASP A 61 -3.31 5.31 -1.51
N CYS A 62 -2.31 4.42 -1.46
CA CYS A 62 -2.20 3.36 -0.45
C CYS A 62 -1.66 3.91 0.89
N LYS A 63 -0.98 5.05 0.89
CA LYS A 63 -0.52 5.66 2.14
C LYS A 63 -1.61 6.55 2.73
N PRO A 64 -1.78 6.55 4.07
CA PRO A 64 -2.71 7.47 4.74
C PRO A 64 -2.51 8.94 4.33
N ARG A 65 -1.26 9.35 4.06
CA ARG A 65 -0.91 10.69 3.56
C ARG A 65 -1.48 10.98 2.17
N ASP A 66 -1.46 10.00 1.27
CA ASP A 66 -1.94 10.17 -0.11
C ASP A 66 -3.47 10.26 -0.13
N ARG A 67 -4.15 9.44 0.70
CA ARG A 67 -5.60 9.53 0.92
C ARG A 67 -6.00 10.89 1.52
N CYS A 68 -5.15 11.44 2.38
CA CYS A 68 -5.32 12.73 3.01
C CYS A 68 -5.35 13.90 2.01
N TRP A 69 -4.42 13.90 1.04
CA TRP A 69 -4.39 14.90 -0.01
C TRP A 69 -5.68 14.95 -0.82
N ARG A 70 -6.30 13.79 -1.05
CA ARG A 70 -7.53 13.67 -1.82
C ARG A 70 -8.79 13.92 -1.00
N ASN A 71 -8.76 13.67 0.32
CA ASN A 71 -9.95 13.70 1.15
C ASN A 71 -9.68 14.27 2.56
N ARG A 72 -9.99 15.56 2.74
CA ARG A 72 -9.56 16.35 3.91
C ARG A 72 -10.18 15.90 5.24
N HIS A 73 -11.35 15.25 5.19
CA HIS A 73 -12.06 14.74 6.38
C HIS A 73 -11.45 13.46 6.96
N ILE A 74 -10.64 12.74 6.18
CA ILE A 74 -10.00 11.49 6.61
C ILE A 74 -8.65 11.79 7.29
N CYS A 75 -8.21 13.06 7.30
CA CYS A 75 -6.92 13.44 7.87
C CYS A 75 -6.90 13.49 9.40
N PRO A 76 -6.07 12.65 10.06
CA PRO A 76 -5.65 12.88 11.43
C PRO A 76 -4.87 14.20 11.52
N ARG A 77 -4.96 14.88 12.66
CA ARG A 77 -4.28 16.17 12.89
C ARG A 77 -2.77 16.12 12.59
N ALA A 78 -2.12 14.98 12.87
CA ALA A 78 -0.70 14.75 12.64
C ALA A 78 -0.26 14.64 11.16
N LEU A 79 -1.20 14.44 10.23
CA LEU A 79 -0.93 14.33 8.79
C LEU A 79 -1.31 15.60 8.00
N ARG A 80 -1.84 16.63 8.68
CA ARG A 80 -2.10 17.95 8.08
C ARG A 80 -0.77 18.67 7.89
N GLN A 81 -0.21 18.64 6.68
CA GLN A 81 0.92 19.50 6.34
C GLN A 81 0.42 20.86 5.84
N THR A 82 1.00 21.94 6.34
CA THR A 82 0.89 23.27 5.73
C THR A 82 1.68 23.30 4.42
N PRO A 83 1.26 24.09 3.42
CA PRO A 83 1.90 24.12 2.12
C PRO A 83 3.19 24.93 2.23
N THR A 84 4.31 24.30 2.57
CA THR A 84 5.62 24.92 2.30
C THR A 84 6.65 23.85 2.01
N SER A 85 7.09 23.88 0.75
CA SER A 85 8.29 23.33 0.13
C SER A 85 8.77 21.92 0.52
N ALA A 86 8.81 21.09 -0.52
CA ALA A 86 9.65 19.91 -0.58
C ALA A 86 11.10 20.21 -0.12
N ARG A 87 11.50 19.59 0.99
CA ARG A 87 12.91 19.24 1.24
C ARG A 87 12.94 17.87 1.90
N PHE A 88 13.22 16.86 1.09
CA PHE A 88 13.57 15.52 1.55
C PHE A 88 15.04 15.56 2.03
N SER A 89 15.30 16.13 3.21
CA SER A 89 16.57 15.90 3.89
C SER A 89 16.48 14.57 4.63
N ARG A 90 17.30 13.59 4.22
CA ARG A 90 17.52 12.35 4.98
C ARG A 90 18.02 12.73 6.37
N LEU A 91 17.25 12.43 7.41
CA LEU A 91 17.78 12.42 8.78
C LEU A 91 18.77 11.23 8.91
N PRO A 92 19.97 11.44 9.46
CA PRO A 92 20.91 10.35 9.69
C PRO A 92 20.37 9.42 10.78
N ARG A 93 20.42 8.10 10.52
CA ARG A 93 20.23 7.06 11.53
C ARG A 93 21.34 7.21 12.57
N SER A 94 21.01 7.67 13.78
CA SER A 94 21.92 7.54 14.92
C SER A 94 22.06 6.06 15.27
N LYS A 95 23.30 5.56 15.28
CA LYS A 95 23.66 4.31 15.94
C LYS A 95 23.57 4.56 17.44
N GLY A 96 22.65 3.88 18.13
CA GLY A 96 22.61 3.81 19.59
C GLY A 96 22.98 2.41 20.04
N LYS A 97 24.21 2.25 20.56
CA LYS A 97 24.64 1.09 21.35
C LYS A 97 23.88 1.09 22.69
N ARG A 98 23.45 -0.09 23.15
CA ARG A 98 23.91 -0.72 24.40
C ARG A 98 23.61 -2.21 24.30
#